data_AF-A0A6A8Q3V6-F1
#
_entry.id   AF-A0A6A8Q3V6-F1
#
_cell.length_a   1.000
_cell.length_b   1.000
_cell.length_c   1.000
_cell.angle_alpha   90.00
_cell.angle_beta   90.00
_cell.angle_gamma   90.00
#
_symmetry.space_group_name_H-M   'P 1'
#
loop_
_entity.id
_entity.type
_entity.pdbx_description
1 polymer ?
#
loop_
_entity_poly.entity_id
_entity_poly.type
_entity_poly.pdbx_seq_one_letter_code
_entity_poly.pdbx_strand_id
1 'polypeptide(L)'
;LREIINNKNQLTKQEFICFVAEKLNYTMPSIEYKNLVNEINSDFAKHSFLDPNFKKQKKATLTRLIIFEIVIPLFISIALIVLIACLFNNDDQPIRAIYRLIIILVSAIIVLSLSILIYELFILSKVKNYQNFNNLYLLSFNNYSYKYLNSSLVR
;
A
#
# COMPACT_ATOMS: atom_id res chain seq x y z
N LEU A 1 14.16 -1.88 -9.47
CA LEU A 1 12.79 -1.33 -9.28
C LEU A 1 12.40 -0.39 -10.42
N ARG A 2 13.14 0.69 -10.71
CA ARG A 2 12.86 1.57 -11.87
C ARG A 2 12.84 0.85 -13.23
N GLU A 3 13.70 -0.15 -13.45
CA GLU A 3 13.71 -0.93 -14.71
C GLU A 3 12.48 -1.81 -14.92
N ILE A 4 11.91 -2.38 -13.85
CA ILE A 4 10.70 -3.22 -13.92
C ILE A 4 9.47 -2.35 -14.24
N ILE A 5 9.45 -1.12 -13.72
CA ILE A 5 8.37 -0.17 -13.97
C ILE A 5 8.39 0.36 -15.42
N ASN A 6 9.58 0.47 -16.03
CA ASN A 6 9.76 1.00 -17.38
C ASN A 6 9.85 -0.06 -18.49
N ASN A 7 10.12 -1.33 -18.18
CA ASN A 7 10.18 -2.36 -19.21
C ASN A 7 8.78 -2.69 -19.71
N LYS A 8 8.50 -2.29 -20.96
CA LYS A 8 7.35 -2.77 -21.76
C LYS A 8 7.41 -4.27 -22.04
N ASN A 9 8.54 -4.92 -21.76
CA ASN A 9 8.72 -6.35 -21.97
C ASN A 9 8.33 -7.11 -20.70
N GLN A 10 7.26 -7.88 -20.81
CA GLN A 10 6.84 -8.86 -19.81
C GLN A 10 7.98 -9.85 -19.59
N LEU A 11 8.39 -10.04 -18.33
CA LEU A 11 9.41 -11.03 -17.98
C LEU A 11 8.85 -12.43 -18.19
N THR A 12 9.66 -13.40 -18.55
CA THR A 12 9.22 -14.80 -18.50
C THR A 12 9.32 -15.36 -17.09
N LYS A 13 8.61 -16.46 -16.79
CA LYS A 13 8.66 -17.12 -15.47
C LYS A 13 10.08 -17.47 -15.04
N GLN A 14 10.91 -17.90 -15.99
CA GLN A 14 12.33 -18.14 -15.75
C GLN A 14 13.11 -16.86 -15.49
N GLU A 15 12.86 -15.78 -16.24
CA GLU A 15 13.52 -14.49 -16.00
C GLU A 15 13.16 -13.90 -14.63
N PHE A 16 11.91 -14.06 -14.18
CA PHE A 16 11.50 -13.66 -12.84
C PHE A 16 12.20 -14.46 -11.74
N ILE A 17 12.30 -15.79 -11.90
CA ILE A 17 13.04 -16.66 -10.97
C ILE A 17 14.52 -16.24 -10.91
N CYS A 18 15.15 -16.01 -12.06
CA CYS A 18 16.54 -15.58 -12.13
C CYS A 18 16.74 -14.21 -11.47
N PHE A 19 15.83 -13.26 -11.70
CA PHE A 19 15.89 -11.94 -11.09
C PHE A 19 15.78 -12.00 -9.55
N VAL A 20 14.84 -12.79 -9.03
CA VAL A 20 14.66 -12.94 -7.58
C VAL A 20 15.85 -13.67 -6.96
N ALA A 21 16.36 -14.71 -7.61
CA ALA A 21 17.56 -15.42 -7.20
C ALA A 21 18.79 -14.50 -7.14
N GLU A 22 18.96 -13.61 -8.13
CA GLU A 22 20.05 -12.64 -8.18
C GLU A 22 19.96 -11.64 -7.02
N LYS A 23 18.76 -11.13 -6.70
CA LYS A 23 18.57 -10.21 -5.56
C LYS A 23 18.78 -10.85 -4.21
N LEU A 24 18.58 -12.16 -4.12
CA LEU A 24 18.79 -12.95 -2.90
C LEU A 24 20.18 -13.60 -2.84
N ASN A 25 21.04 -13.38 -3.84
CA ASN A 25 22.34 -14.04 -4.00
C ASN A 25 22.28 -15.57 -3.96
N TYR A 26 21.19 -16.16 -4.46
CA TYR A 26 21.04 -17.61 -4.55
C TYR A 26 21.68 -18.16 -5.81
N THR A 27 22.50 -19.20 -5.66
CA THR A 27 23.14 -19.88 -6.79
C THR A 27 22.22 -20.99 -7.32
N MET A 28 22.16 -21.21 -8.64
CA MET A 28 21.34 -22.29 -9.24
C MET A 28 21.47 -23.69 -8.59
N PRO A 29 22.68 -24.18 -8.22
CA PRO A 29 22.82 -25.49 -7.59
C PRO A 29 22.35 -25.55 -6.12
N SER A 30 22.08 -24.40 -5.50
CA SER A 30 21.71 -24.31 -4.08
C SER A 30 20.31 -24.87 -3.78
N ILE A 31 20.12 -25.33 -2.55
CA ILE A 31 18.81 -25.82 -2.06
C ILE A 31 17.83 -24.64 -1.99
N GLU A 32 18.34 -23.46 -1.64
CA GLU A 32 17.65 -22.18 -1.57
C GLU A 32 17.05 -21.80 -2.93
N TYR A 33 17.80 -21.96 -4.01
CA TYR A 33 17.30 -21.75 -5.37
C TYR A 33 16.20 -22.73 -5.74
N LYS A 34 16.33 -24.02 -5.39
CA LYS A 34 15.27 -25.03 -5.63
C LYS A 34 14.00 -24.70 -4.85
N ASN A 35 14.13 -24.25 -3.62
CA ASN A 35 13.00 -23.83 -2.80
C ASN A 35 12.32 -22.59 -3.39
N LEU A 36 13.09 -21.59 -3.81
CA LEU A 36 12.59 -20.40 -4.50
C LEU A 36 11.82 -20.77 -5.77
N VAL A 37 12.37 -21.67 -6.59
CA VAL A 37 11.70 -22.17 -7.81
C VAL A 37 10.36 -22.83 -7.46
N ASN A 38 10.33 -23.68 -6.43
CA ASN A 38 9.10 -24.36 -6.00
C ASN A 38 8.06 -23.40 -5.45
N GLU A 39 8.47 -22.42 -4.66
CA GLU A 39 7.60 -21.39 -4.09
C GLU A 39 7.00 -20.52 -5.19
N ILE A 40 7.83 -20.03 -6.11
CA ILE A 40 7.38 -19.27 -7.28
C ILE A 40 6.47 -20.15 -8.16
N ASN A 41 6.80 -21.41 -8.40
CA ASN A 41 5.94 -22.32 -9.16
C ASN A 41 4.57 -22.52 -8.51
N SER A 42 4.53 -22.68 -7.19
CA SER A 42 3.29 -22.83 -6.42
C SER A 42 2.44 -21.56 -6.46
N ASP A 43 3.07 -20.39 -6.32
CA ASP A 43 2.39 -19.10 -6.39
C ASP A 43 1.84 -18.83 -7.78
N PHE A 44 2.59 -19.11 -8.84
CA PHE A 44 2.07 -19.05 -10.20
C PHE A 44 0.90 -20.01 -10.39
N ALA A 45 1.00 -21.26 -9.97
CA ALA A 45 -0.11 -22.21 -10.12
C ALA A 45 -1.39 -21.77 -9.38
N LYS A 46 -1.27 -21.10 -8.24
CA LYS A 46 -2.39 -20.58 -7.46
C LYS A 46 -2.96 -19.26 -8.00
N HIS A 47 -2.12 -18.41 -8.59
CA HIS A 47 -2.46 -17.03 -8.90
C HIS A 47 -2.46 -16.66 -10.39
N SER A 48 -1.90 -17.50 -11.28
CA SER A 48 -1.82 -17.24 -12.72
C SER A 48 -3.16 -17.41 -13.46
N PHE A 49 -4.14 -18.08 -12.84
CA PHE A 49 -5.42 -18.41 -13.49
C PHE A 49 -6.64 -17.67 -12.92
N LEU A 50 -6.46 -16.86 -11.87
CA LEU A 50 -7.54 -16.07 -11.30
C LEU A 50 -7.48 -14.66 -11.88
N ASP A 51 -8.34 -14.38 -12.85
CA ASP A 51 -8.54 -13.00 -13.31
C ASP A 51 -9.03 -12.15 -12.14
N PRO A 52 -8.27 -11.14 -11.72
CA PRO A 52 -8.65 -10.29 -10.61
C PRO A 52 -9.89 -9.53 -11.04
N ASN A 53 -10.97 -9.68 -10.27
CA ASN A 53 -12.16 -8.88 -10.48
C ASN A 53 -11.86 -7.41 -10.10
N PHE A 54 -11.37 -6.64 -11.08
CA PHE A 54 -10.95 -5.26 -10.91
C PHE A 54 -12.03 -4.39 -10.26
N LYS A 55 -13.31 -4.64 -10.57
CA LYS A 55 -14.44 -3.89 -10.01
C LYS A 55 -14.61 -4.15 -8.51
N LYS A 56 -14.56 -5.43 -8.10
CA LYS A 56 -14.67 -5.82 -6.68
C LYS A 56 -13.48 -5.28 -5.89
N GLN A 57 -12.28 -5.38 -6.44
CA GLN A 57 -11.06 -4.94 -5.76
C GLN A 57 -10.97 -3.42 -5.66
N LYS A 58 -11.29 -2.68 -6.72
CA LYS A 58 -11.39 -1.21 -6.65
C LYS A 58 -12.34 -0.75 -5.55
N LYS A 59 -13.49 -1.40 -5.40
CA LYS A 59 -14.46 -1.09 -4.34
C LYS A 59 -13.87 -1.34 -2.95
N ALA A 60 -13.20 -2.48 -2.76
CA ALA A 60 -12.57 -2.81 -1.48
C ALA A 60 -11.44 -1.84 -1.11
N THR A 61 -10.56 -1.51 -2.07
CA THR A 61 -9.49 -0.51 -1.91
C THR A 61 -10.06 0.86 -1.56
N LEU A 62 -11.12 1.30 -2.27
CA LEU A 62 -11.78 2.57 -2.00
C LEU A 62 -12.37 2.61 -0.59
N THR A 63 -13.04 1.54 -0.15
CA THR A 63 -13.59 1.46 1.21
C THR A 63 -12.49 1.53 2.27
N ARG A 64 -11.38 0.81 2.10
CA ARG A 64 -10.22 0.91 3.01
C ARG A 64 -9.65 2.32 3.04
N LEU A 65 -9.44 2.92 1.87
CA LEU A 65 -8.91 4.28 1.73
C LEU A 65 -9.78 5.30 2.45
N ILE A 66 -11.11 5.22 2.31
CA ILE A 66 -12.05 6.09 3.05
C ILE A 66 -11.92 5.87 4.57
N ILE A 67 -11.82 4.62 5.03
CA ILE A 67 -11.73 4.34 6.46
C ILE A 67 -10.41 4.88 7.04
N PHE A 68 -9.28 4.58 6.41
CA PHE A 68 -7.95 4.92 6.92
C PHE A 68 -7.59 6.40 6.75
N GLU A 69 -8.04 7.05 5.68
CA GLU A 69 -7.64 8.44 5.37
C GLU A 69 -8.73 9.48 5.63
N ILE A 70 -9.96 9.06 5.92
CA ILE A 70 -11.05 10.00 6.27
C ILE A 70 -11.60 9.68 7.65
N VAL A 71 -12.14 8.48 7.86
CA VAL A 71 -12.87 8.14 9.09
C VAL A 71 -11.96 8.17 10.31
N ILE A 72 -10.82 7.47 10.28
CA ILE A 72 -9.88 7.41 11.41
C ILE A 72 -9.26 8.79 11.70
N PRO A 73 -8.71 9.53 10.72
CA PRO A 73 -8.14 10.86 10.96
C PRO A 73 -9.17 11.85 11.52
N LEU A 74 -10.41 11.85 11.02
CA LEU A 74 -11.48 12.67 11.56
C LEU A 74 -11.84 12.27 12.99
N PHE A 75 -11.95 10.98 13.27
CA PHE A 75 -12.25 10.49 14.62
C PHE A 75 -11.17 10.92 15.63
N ILE A 76 -9.88 10.76 15.28
CA ILE A 76 -8.76 11.19 16.12
C ILE A 76 -8.79 12.72 16.29
N SER A 77 -9.04 13.47 15.21
CA SER A 77 -9.11 14.94 15.27
C SER A 77 -10.24 15.42 16.19
N ILE A 78 -11.42 14.80 16.12
CA ILE A 78 -12.55 15.10 16.99
C ILE A 78 -12.21 14.78 18.45
N ALA A 79 -11.62 13.61 18.71
CA ALA A 79 -11.22 13.22 20.07
C ALA A 79 -10.21 14.21 20.67
N LEU A 80 -9.25 14.67 19.87
CA LEU A 80 -8.27 15.68 20.28
C LEU A 80 -8.92 17.05 20.54
N ILE A 81 -9.90 17.45 19.74
CA ILE A 81 -10.65 18.71 19.96
C ILE A 81 -11.48 18.63 21.24
N VAL A 82 -12.13 17.50 21.52
CA VAL A 82 -12.88 17.29 22.77
C VAL A 82 -11.94 17.36 23.98
N LEU A 83 -10.74 16.79 23.87
CA LEU A 83 -9.71 16.90 24.91
C LEU A 83 -9.32 18.37 25.18
N ILE A 84 -9.17 19.17 24.12
CA ILE A 84 -8.92 20.62 24.25
C ILE A 84 -10.03 21.28 25.06
N ALA A 85 -11.29 21.03 24.70
CA ALA A 85 -12.46 21.62 25.34
C ALA A 85 -12.57 21.25 26.83
N CYS A 86 -12.28 20.00 27.20
CA CYS A 86 -12.31 19.56 28.59
C CYS A 86 -11.23 20.22 29.45
N LEU A 87 -10.05 20.50 28.88
CA LEU A 87 -8.95 21.12 29.61
C LEU A 87 -9.12 22.64 29.79
N PHE A 88 -10.03 23.27 29.04
CA PHE A 88 -10.13 24.74 28.88
C PHE A 88 -10.51 25.51 30.15
N ASN A 89 -10.93 24.80 31.21
CA ASN A 89 -11.34 25.42 32.48
C ASN A 89 -10.17 25.80 33.40
N ASN A 90 -8.93 25.43 33.08
CA ASN A 90 -7.76 25.74 33.90
C ASN A 90 -6.90 26.78 33.17
N ASP A 91 -6.88 28.01 33.69
CA ASP A 91 -6.19 29.18 33.09
C ASP A 91 -4.65 29.15 33.22
N ASP A 92 -4.08 27.99 33.54
CA ASP A 92 -2.65 27.82 33.72
C ASP A 92 -1.90 27.88 32.38
N GLN A 93 -0.90 28.78 32.28
CA GLN A 93 -0.03 28.92 31.11
C GLN A 93 0.52 27.60 30.50
N PRO A 94 0.92 26.55 31.26
CA PRO A 94 1.33 25.27 30.66
C PRO A 94 0.27 24.62 29.76
N ILE A 95 -1.02 24.85 30.03
CA ILE A 95 -2.14 24.26 29.28
C ILE A 95 -2.26 24.89 27.89
N ARG A 96 -1.88 26.18 27.75
CA ARG A 96 -1.87 26.89 26.46
C ARG A 96 -0.85 26.33 25.47
N ALA A 97 0.31 25.88 25.94
CA ALA A 97 1.32 25.25 25.09
C ALA A 97 0.82 23.89 24.55
N ILE A 98 0.12 23.13 25.39
CA ILE A 98 -0.49 21.84 25.04
C ILE A 98 -1.53 22.02 23.93
N TYR A 99 -2.39 23.04 23.99
CA TYR A 99 -3.34 23.32 22.91
C TYR A 99 -2.70 23.61 21.57
N ARG A 100 -1.64 24.43 21.55
CA ARG A 100 -0.91 24.73 20.31
C ARG A 100 -0.33 23.46 19.71
N LEU A 101 0.24 22.59 20.54
CA LEU A 101 0.79 21.31 20.09
C LEU A 101 -0.31 20.39 19.54
N ILE A 102 -1.48 20.30 20.20
CA ILE A 102 -2.60 19.50 19.71
C ILE A 102 -3.13 20.04 18.38
N ILE A 103 -3.27 21.36 18.23
CA ILE A 103 -3.71 21.98 16.97
C ILE A 103 -2.74 21.67 15.83
N ILE A 104 -1.42 21.75 16.09
CA ILE A 104 -0.40 21.40 15.10
C ILE A 104 -0.50 19.92 14.73
N LEU A 105 -0.69 19.02 15.69
CA LEU A 105 -0.87 17.59 15.45
C LEU A 105 -2.12 17.31 14.60
N VAL A 106 -3.25 17.92 14.93
CA VAL A 106 -4.49 17.77 14.14
C VAL A 106 -4.29 18.25 12.71
N SER A 107 -3.65 19.42 12.53
CA SER A 107 -3.33 19.94 11.21
C SER A 107 -2.41 18.99 10.42
N ALA A 108 -1.37 18.46 11.04
CA ALA A 108 -0.46 17.51 10.40
C ALA A 108 -1.16 16.21 10.00
N ILE A 109 -2.01 15.65 10.88
CA ILE A 109 -2.82 14.45 10.60
C ILE A 109 -3.69 14.69 9.37
N ILE A 110 -4.43 15.82 9.32
CA ILE A 110 -5.34 16.13 8.20
C ILE A 110 -4.56 16.30 6.90
N VAL A 111 -3.45 17.04 6.90
CA VAL A 111 -2.64 17.29 5.69
C VAL A 111 -2.02 16.01 5.16
N LEU A 112 -1.47 15.17 6.05
CA LEU A 112 -0.90 13.88 5.67
C LEU A 112 -1.98 12.98 5.08
N SER A 113 -3.12 12.86 5.75
CA SER A 113 -4.20 12.00 5.27
C SER A 113 -4.77 12.46 3.94
N LEU A 114 -4.94 13.77 3.73
CA LEU A 114 -5.37 14.30 2.44
C LEU A 114 -4.34 13.99 1.33
N SER A 115 -3.05 14.09 1.64
CA SER A 115 -1.96 13.82 0.69
C SER A 115 -1.95 12.34 0.27
N ILE A 116 -2.07 11.43 1.24
CA ILE A 116 -2.15 9.99 0.98
C ILE A 116 -3.43 9.65 0.21
N LEU A 117 -4.57 10.26 0.59
CA LEU A 117 -5.86 10.09 -0.09
C LEU A 117 -5.77 10.44 -1.58
N ILE A 118 -5.24 11.63 -1.91
CA ILE A 118 -5.10 12.09 -3.29
C ILE A 118 -4.18 11.15 -4.08
N TYR A 119 -3.06 10.77 -3.49
CA TYR A 119 -2.11 9.84 -4.11
C TYR A 119 -2.75 8.47 -4.40
N GLU A 120 -3.45 7.88 -3.43
CA GLU A 120 -4.06 6.56 -3.63
C GLU A 120 -5.24 6.62 -4.60
N LEU A 121 -6.05 7.67 -4.59
CA LEU A 121 -7.11 7.88 -5.58
C LEU A 121 -6.55 8.01 -7.00
N PHE A 122 -5.42 8.72 -7.15
CA PHE A 122 -4.74 8.85 -8.42
C PHE A 122 -4.27 7.49 -8.96
N ILE A 123 -3.62 6.67 -8.14
CA ILE A 123 -3.18 5.32 -8.56
C ILE A 123 -4.38 4.42 -8.84
N LEU A 124 -5.42 4.46 -8.00
CA LEU A 124 -6.64 3.67 -8.19
C LEU A 124 -7.35 3.99 -9.51
N SER A 125 -7.38 5.27 -9.91
CA SER A 125 -7.96 5.70 -11.18
C SER A 125 -7.23 5.11 -12.41
N LYS A 126 -5.94 4.82 -12.27
CA LYS A 126 -5.09 4.27 -13.34
C LYS A 126 -5.22 2.76 -13.50
N VAL A 127 -5.86 2.04 -12.57
CA VAL A 127 -6.02 0.59 -12.65
C VAL A 127 -6.94 0.22 -13.82
N LYS A 128 -6.32 -0.21 -14.94
CA LYS A 128 -7.00 -0.65 -16.17
C LYS A 128 -6.50 -2.02 -16.67
N ASN A 129 -5.33 -2.45 -16.18
CA ASN A 129 -4.65 -3.69 -16.58
C ASN A 129 -3.92 -4.30 -15.36
N TYR A 130 -3.39 -5.52 -15.52
CA TYR A 130 -2.66 -6.24 -14.47
C TYR A 130 -1.43 -5.48 -13.95
N GLN A 131 -0.75 -4.70 -14.82
CA GLN A 131 0.42 -3.92 -14.42
C GLN A 131 0.06 -2.78 -13.45
N ASN A 132 -0.95 -1.98 -13.80
CA ASN A 132 -1.40 -0.90 -12.93
C ASN A 132 -2.07 -1.42 -11.66
N PHE A 133 -2.64 -2.63 -11.72
CA PHE A 133 -3.17 -3.34 -10.58
C PHE A 133 -2.09 -3.83 -9.61
N ASN A 134 -1.02 -4.45 -10.11
CA ASN A 134 0.13 -4.80 -9.27
C ASN A 134 0.80 -3.55 -8.69
N ASN A 135 0.90 -2.48 -9.47
CA ASN A 135 1.41 -1.18 -8.99
C ASN A 135 0.53 -0.61 -7.86
N LEU A 136 -0.80 -0.75 -7.93
CA LEU A 136 -1.69 -0.36 -6.83
C LEU A 136 -1.34 -1.13 -5.55
N TYR A 137 -1.25 -2.45 -5.62
CA TYR A 137 -0.99 -3.29 -4.44
C TYR A 137 0.46 -3.23 -3.93
N LEU A 138 1.41 -2.79 -4.76
CA LEU A 138 2.82 -2.67 -4.38
C LEU A 138 3.16 -1.26 -3.85
N LEU A 139 2.49 -0.22 -4.35
CA LEU A 139 2.79 1.18 -4.05
C LEU A 139 1.72 1.89 -3.19
N SER A 140 0.63 1.20 -2.84
CA SER A 140 -0.37 1.72 -1.90
C SER A 140 0.13 1.61 -0.47
N PHE A 141 -0.07 2.69 0.30
CA PHE A 141 0.28 2.74 1.72
C PHE A 141 -0.66 1.88 2.56
N ASN A 142 -1.97 1.89 2.25
CA ASN A 142 -2.99 1.22 3.06
C ASN A 142 -3.52 -0.09 2.48
N ASN A 143 -3.23 -0.36 1.21
CA ASN A 143 -3.71 -1.53 0.50
C ASN A 143 -2.58 -2.45 0.06
N TYR A 144 -1.37 -2.30 0.62
CA TYR A 144 -0.28 -3.24 0.36
C TYR A 144 -0.72 -4.67 0.67
N SER A 145 -0.70 -5.54 -0.35
CA SER A 145 -1.10 -6.92 -0.17
C SER A 145 -0.45 -7.82 -1.22
N TYR A 146 0.58 -8.53 -0.78
CA TYR A 146 1.35 -9.45 -1.61
C TYR A 146 0.46 -10.54 -2.25
N LYS A 147 -0.58 -10.98 -1.53
CA LYS A 147 -1.55 -12.01 -1.97
C LYS A 147 -2.32 -11.64 -3.25
N TYR A 148 -2.44 -10.35 -3.56
CA TYR A 148 -3.13 -9.89 -4.76
C TYR A 148 -2.20 -9.51 -5.90
N LEU A 149 -0.87 -9.63 -5.74
CA LEU A 149 0.04 -9.44 -6.85
C LEU A 149 -0.17 -10.57 -7.87
N ASN A 150 -0.65 -10.21 -9.05
CA ASN A 150 -0.89 -11.19 -10.10
C ASN A 150 0.41 -11.46 -10.86
N SER A 151 0.82 -12.72 -10.86
CA SER A 151 1.96 -13.23 -11.61
C SER A 151 1.74 -13.31 -13.12
N SER A 152 0.54 -13.01 -13.63
CA SER A 152 0.20 -12.97 -15.07
C SER A 152 1.00 -11.95 -15.90
N LEU A 153 1.70 -11.02 -15.23
CA LEU A 153 2.69 -10.14 -15.85
C LEU A 153 3.93 -10.89 -16.32
N VAL A 154 4.12 -12.11 -15.82
CA VAL A 154 5.25 -12.96 -16.08
C VAL A 154 4.78 -14.13 -16.95
N ARG A 155 5.25 -14.19 -18.20
CA ARG A 155 4.77 -15.15 -19.22
C ARG A 155 5.53 -16.47 -19.23
#